data_AF-A0A388SLW1-F1
#
_entry.id   AF-A0A388SLW1-F1
#
_cell.length_a   1.000
_cell.length_b   1.000
_cell.length_c   1.000
_cell.angle_alpha   90.00
_cell.angle_beta   90.00
_cell.angle_gamma   90.00
#
_symmetry.space_group_name_H-M   'P 1'
#
loop_
_entity.id
_entity.type
_entity.pdbx_description
1 polymer ?
#
loop_
_entity_poly.entity_id
_entity_poly.type
_entity_poly.pdbx_seq_one_letter_code
_entity_poly.pdbx_strand_id
1 'polypeptide(L)' 'MEDQMDYATTVAHKLLVLTMNLLAIAAVCAGMYRASFAPDEFTPVFFKTFFAVLAPSLVLGWCCKRWLRARGQA' A
#
# COMPACT_ATOMS: atom_id res chain seq x y z
N MET A 1 -11.86 10.31 28.05
CA MET A 1 -12.34 9.70 26.78
C MET A 1 -11.61 10.30 25.58
N GLU A 2 -11.25 11.58 25.57
CA GLU A 2 -10.39 12.20 24.55
C GLU A 2 -9.02 11.52 24.36
N ASP A 3 -8.29 11.18 25.43
CA ASP A 3 -7.01 10.46 25.34
C ASP A 3 -7.09 9.10 24.60
N GLN A 4 -8.19 8.38 24.77
CA GLN A 4 -8.36 7.06 24.15
C GLN A 4 -8.60 7.17 22.63
N MET A 5 -9.24 8.26 22.20
CA MET A 5 -9.54 8.52 20.79
C MET A 5 -8.27 8.96 20.02
N ASP A 6 -7.40 9.75 20.65
CA ASP A 6 -6.11 10.15 20.09
C ASP A 6 -5.17 8.95 19.89
N TYR A 7 -5.11 8.04 20.87
CA TYR A 7 -4.31 6.83 20.77
C TYR A 7 -4.76 5.92 19.61
N ALA A 8 -6.09 5.72 19.45
CA ALA A 8 -6.63 4.86 18.40
C ALA A 8 -6.30 5.39 16.99
N THR A 9 -6.39 6.70 16.77
CA THR A 9 -6.06 7.32 15.47
C THR A 9 -4.56 7.23 15.16
N THR A 10 -3.71 7.42 16.17
CA THR A 10 -2.25 7.26 16.05
C THR A 10 -1.87 5.81 15.68
N VAL A 11 -2.46 4.82 16.36
CA VAL A 11 -2.23 3.40 16.05
C VAL A 11 -2.73 3.05 14.65
N ALA A 12 -3.93 3.51 14.26
CA ALA A 12 -4.48 3.30 12.93
C ALA A 12 -3.59 3.91 11.83
N HIS A 13 -3.00 5.08 12.07
CA HIS A 13 -2.05 5.70 11.15
C HIS A 13 -0.77 4.85 11.00
N LYS A 14 -0.19 4.39 12.12
CA LYS A 14 1.01 3.53 12.09
C LYS A 14 0.73 2.21 11.37
N LEU A 15 -0.42 1.59 11.62
CA LEU A 15 -0.83 0.36 10.92
C LEU A 15 -1.01 0.61 9.42
N LEU A 16 -1.64 1.72 9.02
CA LEU A 16 -1.78 2.07 7.60
C LEU A 16 -0.42 2.21 6.92
N VAL A 17 0.53 2.91 7.54
CA VAL A 17 1.90 3.05 7.02
C VAL A 17 2.59 1.70 6.89
N LEU A 18 2.50 0.85 7.92
CA LEU A 18 3.07 -0.50 7.91
C LEU A 18 2.48 -1.34 6.76
N THR A 19 1.15 -1.35 6.62
CA THR A 19 0.45 -2.08 5.56
C THR A 19 0.86 -1.59 4.17
N MET A 20 0.94 -0.29 3.94
CA MET A 20 1.38 0.27 2.65
C MET A 20 2.82 -0.14 2.29
N ASN A 21 3.72 -0.18 3.27
CA ASN A 21 5.08 -0.66 3.04
C ASN A 21 5.10 -2.14 2.66
N LEU A 22 4.34 -2.99 3.36
CA LEU A 22 4.23 -4.41 3.02
C LEU A 22 3.65 -4.63 1.62
N LEU A 23 2.65 -3.85 1.22
CA LEU A 23 2.08 -3.87 -0.14
C LEU A 23 3.11 -3.45 -1.20
N ALA A 24 3.92 -2.44 -0.92
CA ALA A 24 4.99 -2.01 -1.83
C ALA A 24 6.05 -3.10 -2.01
N ILE A 25 6.48 -3.75 -0.91
CA ILE A 25 7.41 -4.89 -0.96
C ILE A 25 6.78 -6.04 -1.76
N ALA A 26 5.51 -6.38 -1.49
CA ALA A 26 4.78 -7.41 -2.21
C ALA A 26 4.68 -7.12 -3.71
N ALA A 27 4.48 -5.85 -4.11
CA ALA A 27 4.45 -5.46 -5.51
C ALA A 27 5.79 -5.69 -6.20
N VAL A 28 6.91 -5.35 -5.55
CA VAL A 28 8.26 -5.63 -6.08
C VAL A 28 8.49 -7.13 -6.22
N CYS A 29 8.19 -7.90 -5.16
CA CYS A 29 8.35 -9.36 -5.18
C CYS A 29 7.51 -10.02 -6.27
N ALA A 30 6.24 -9.63 -6.41
CA ALA A 30 5.36 -10.13 -7.46
C ALA A 30 5.85 -9.76 -8.87
N GLY A 31 6.33 -8.52 -9.04
CA GLY A 31 6.93 -8.07 -10.28
C GLY A 31 8.15 -8.91 -10.68
N MET A 32 9.08 -9.09 -9.75
CA MET A 32 10.30 -9.90 -9.96
C MET A 32 9.96 -11.36 -10.25
N TYR A 33 9.05 -11.95 -9.47
CA TYR A 33 8.62 -13.34 -9.66
C TYR A 33 7.99 -13.57 -11.04
N ARG A 34 7.15 -12.65 -11.51
CA ARG A 34 6.54 -12.77 -12.84
C ARG A 34 7.56 -12.54 -13.95
N ALA A 35 8.43 -11.55 -13.78
CA ALA A 35 9.48 -11.25 -14.75
C ALA A 35 10.52 -12.36 -14.88
N SER A 36 10.79 -13.13 -13.81
CA SER A 36 11.76 -14.25 -13.88
C SER A 36 11.35 -15.38 -14.83
N PHE A 37 10.07 -15.48 -15.21
CA PHE A 37 9.61 -16.45 -16.20
C PHE A 37 9.80 -16.01 -17.66
N ALA A 38 10.08 -14.72 -17.90
CA ALA A 38 10.27 -14.14 -19.23
C ALA A 38 11.51 -13.22 -19.23
N PRO A 39 12.72 -13.78 -19.18
CA PRO A 39 13.96 -13.01 -19.04
C PRO A 39 14.22 -12.05 -20.22
N ASP A 40 13.83 -12.42 -21.44
CA ASP A 40 13.98 -11.57 -22.63
C ASP A 40 13.08 -10.31 -22.57
N GLU A 41 11.95 -10.42 -21.88
CA GLU A 41 10.97 -9.34 -21.69
C GLU A 41 10.89 -8.90 -20.22
N PHE A 42 11.99 -9.08 -19.47
CA PHE A 42 11.99 -8.91 -18.02
C PHE A 42 11.46 -7.54 -17.60
N THR A 43 12.03 -6.47 -18.17
CA THR A 43 11.68 -5.08 -17.84
C THR A 43 10.20 -4.76 -18.10
N PRO A 44 9.63 -5.00 -19.28
CA PRO A 44 8.21 -4.72 -19.52
C PRO A 44 7.28 -5.60 -18.67
N VAL A 45 7.59 -6.88 -18.44
CA VAL A 45 6.78 -7.78 -17.60
C VAL A 45 6.83 -7.36 -16.12
N PHE A 46 8.01 -6.99 -15.63
CA PHE A 46 8.20 -6.42 -14.29
C PHE A 46 7.34 -5.18 -14.11
N PHE A 47 7.50 -4.17 -14.97
CA PHE A 47 6.78 -2.91 -14.81
C PHE A 47 5.26 -3.08 -14.92
N LYS A 48 4.79 -3.89 -15.87
CA LYS A 48 3.36 -4.19 -16.02
C LYS A 48 2.79 -4.80 -14.74
N THR A 49 3.48 -5.79 -14.18
CA THR A 49 3.03 -6.50 -12.98
C THR A 49 3.17 -5.61 -11.74
N PHE A 50 4.30 -4.94 -11.57
CA PHE A 50 4.59 -4.04 -10.47
C PHE A 50 3.57 -2.91 -10.39
N PHE A 51 3.32 -2.18 -11.48
CA PHE A 51 2.36 -1.08 -11.48
C PHE A 51 0.92 -1.55 -11.38
N ALA A 52 0.58 -2.72 -11.93
CA ALA A 52 -0.76 -3.31 -11.77
C ALA A 52 -1.08 -3.63 -10.29
N VAL A 53 -0.08 -3.85 -9.44
CA VAL A 53 -0.26 -4.07 -8.00
C VAL A 53 -0.04 -2.79 -7.19
N LEU A 54 0.98 -2.01 -7.50
CA LEU A 54 1.33 -0.79 -6.77
C LEU A 54 0.25 0.29 -6.92
N ALA A 55 -0.21 0.56 -8.14
CA ALA A 55 -1.20 1.62 -8.40
C ALA A 55 -2.50 1.43 -7.59
N PRO A 56 -3.17 0.26 -7.62
CA PRO A 56 -4.35 0.07 -6.80
C PRO A 56 -4.03 0.12 -5.30
N SER A 57 -2.87 -0.38 -4.87
CA SER A 57 -2.45 -0.30 -3.46
C SER A 57 -2.34 1.15 -2.97
N LEU A 58 -1.77 2.04 -3.79
CA LEU A 58 -1.66 3.47 -3.48
C LEU A 58 -3.03 4.16 -3.44
N VAL A 59 -3.92 3.83 -4.39
CA VAL A 59 -5.31 4.35 -4.39
C VAL A 59 -6.03 3.92 -3.10
N LEU A 60 -5.90 2.65 -2.71
CA LEU A 60 -6.49 2.11 -1.49
C LEU A 60 -5.94 2.81 -0.24
N GLY A 61 -4.62 3.00 -0.17
CA GLY A 61 -3.97 3.76 0.91
C GLY A 61 -4.43 5.22 0.99
N TRP A 62 -4.58 5.89 -0.16
CA TRP A 62 -5.09 7.26 -0.24
C TRP A 62 -6.55 7.34 0.23
N CYS A 63 -7.40 6.43 -0.21
CA CYS A 63 -8.79 6.33 0.25
C CYS A 63 -8.87 6.08 1.75
N CYS A 64 -8.13 5.11 2.30
CA CYS A 64 -8.07 4.84 3.74
C CYS A 64 -7.59 6.06 4.53
N LYS A 65 -6.55 6.76 4.07
CA LYS A 65 -6.06 7.99 4.69
C LYS A 65 -7.12 9.09 4.69
N ARG A 66 -7.83 9.27 3.57
CA ARG A 66 -8.92 10.26 3.44
C ARG A 66 -10.05 9.95 4.42
N TRP A 67 -10.40 8.67 4.57
CA TRP A 67 -11.46 8.21 5.46
C TRP A 67 -11.10 8.32 6.94
N LEU A 68 -9.87 7.97 7.32
CA LEU A 68 -9.36 8.16 8.69
C LEU A 68 -9.35 9.64 9.08
N ARG A 69 -8.97 10.55 8.16
CA ARG A 69 -9.03 12.00 8.40
C ARG A 69 -10.46 12.51 8.58
N ALA A 70 -11.42 11.97 7.84
CA ALA A 70 -12.83 12.34 7.99
C ALA A 70 -13.41 11.89 9.34
N ARG A 71 -12.94 10.74 9.87
CA ARG A 71 -13.38 10.22 11.18
C ARG A 71 -12.71 10.89 12.38
N GLY A 72 -11.48 11.39 12.23
CA GLY A 72 -10.79 12.13 13.29
C GLY A 72 -11.23 13.58 13.47
N GLN A 73 -12.18 14.08 12.66
CA GLN A 73 -12.79 15.41 12.80
C GLN A 73 -14.29 15.36 13.19
N ALA A 74 -14.76 14.22 13.68
CA ALA A 74 -16.13 14.02 14.19
C ALA A 74 -16.10 13.72 15.69
#